data_AF-A0A831J8R3-F1
#
_entry.id   AF-A0A831J8R3-F1
#
_cell.length_a   1.000
_cell.length_b   1.000
_cell.length_c   1.000
_cell.angle_alpha   90.00
_cell.angle_beta   90.00
_cell.angle_gamma   90.00
#
_symmetry.space_group_name_H-M   'P 1'
#
loop_
_entity.id
_entity.type
_entity.pdbx_description
1 polymer ?
#
loop_
_entity_poly.entity_id
_entity_poly.type
_entity_poly.pdbx_seq_one_letter_code
_entity_poly.pdbx_strand_id
1 'polypeptide(L)'
;ASNMIMRIVGRDNYIKFMEKLGAYVIPYSNNVTSPRDMSMYMKNLLDYVNAHPDTAGELMYYLKNTIYNDRISYPIPDGIEVAHKIGNLSNVVNDAAIVFHPTRPYILTVLANNVDGSDDSYAYTVIRQISKMVYDFQNR
;
A
#
# COMPACT_ATOMS: atom_id res chain seq x y z
N ALA A 1 -14.06 11.39 -1.55
CA ALA A 1 -13.28 11.42 -2.81
C ALA A 1 -13.38 10.12 -3.61
N SER A 2 -13.08 8.94 -3.05
CA SER A 2 -13.01 7.66 -3.81
C SER A 2 -14.25 7.32 -4.62
N ASN A 3 -15.46 7.53 -4.08
CA ASN A 3 -16.71 7.28 -4.82
C ASN A 3 -16.88 8.20 -6.05
N MET A 4 -16.34 9.43 -6.00
CA MET A 4 -16.39 10.38 -7.11
C MET A 4 -15.47 9.92 -8.24
N ILE A 5 -14.25 9.49 -7.90
CA ILE A 5 -13.30 8.93 -8.86
C ILE A 5 -13.88 7.66 -9.49
N MET A 6 -14.45 6.76 -8.68
CA MET A 6 -15.08 5.53 -9.18
C MET A 6 -16.25 5.83 -10.13
N ARG A 7 -17.02 6.89 -9.88
CA ARG A 7 -18.10 7.32 -10.78
C ARG A 7 -17.59 7.85 -12.12
N ILE A 8 -16.44 8.52 -12.13
CA ILE A 8 -15.81 9.04 -13.36
C ILE A 8 -15.16 7.92 -14.15
N VAL A 9 -14.38 7.06 -13.50
CA VAL A 9 -13.63 5.97 -14.14
C VAL A 9 -14.55 4.82 -14.55
N GLY A 10 -15.54 4.49 -13.73
CA GLY A 10 -16.44 3.35 -13.91
C GLY A 10 -15.87 2.03 -13.36
N ARG A 11 -16.75 1.23 -12.74
CA ARG A 11 -16.37 -0.05 -12.10
C ARG A 11 -15.77 -1.05 -13.09
N ASP A 12 -16.32 -1.12 -14.30
CA ASP A 12 -15.84 -2.06 -15.32
C ASP A 12 -14.43 -1.71 -15.81
N ASN A 13 -14.12 -0.42 -15.97
CA ASN A 13 -12.77 0.02 -16.32
C ASN A 13 -11.78 -0.24 -15.19
N TYR A 14 -12.20 -0.05 -13.94
CA TYR A 14 -11.39 -0.38 -12.77
C TYR A 14 -11.08 -1.89 -12.70
N ILE A 15 -12.06 -2.76 -12.92
CA ILE A 15 -11.86 -4.22 -12.96
C ILE A 15 -10.94 -4.62 -14.11
N LYS A 16 -11.22 -4.16 -15.33
CA LYS A 16 -10.38 -4.43 -16.51
C LYS A 16 -8.94 -3.95 -16.32
N PHE A 17 -8.75 -2.82 -15.62
CA PHE A 17 -7.44 -2.31 -15.30
C PHE A 17 -6.68 -3.28 -14.38
N MET A 18 -7.30 -3.76 -13.30
CA MET A 18 -6.69 -4.75 -12.40
C MET A 18 -6.36 -6.06 -13.14
N GLU A 19 -7.27 -6.57 -13.97
CA GLU A 19 -7.04 -7.77 -14.79
C GLU A 19 -5.85 -7.56 -15.74
N LYS A 20 -5.77 -6.39 -16.40
CA LYS A 20 -4.66 -6.03 -17.29
C LYS A 20 -3.31 -5.96 -16.56
N LEU A 21 -3.31 -5.53 -15.30
CA LEU A 21 -2.10 -5.54 -14.47
C LEU A 21 -1.69 -6.96 -14.03
N GLY A 22 -2.54 -7.97 -14.22
CA GLY A 22 -2.26 -9.37 -13.88
C GLY A 22 -2.76 -9.79 -12.50
N ALA A 23 -3.78 -9.10 -11.96
CA ALA A 23 -4.32 -9.38 -10.64
C ALA A 23 -4.91 -10.79 -10.55
N TYR A 24 -4.56 -11.50 -9.48
CA TYR A 24 -5.07 -12.84 -9.21
C TYR A 24 -6.43 -12.80 -8.50
N VAL A 25 -6.61 -11.89 -7.53
CA VAL A 25 -7.87 -11.68 -6.82
C VAL A 25 -8.61 -10.48 -7.39
N ILE A 26 -9.69 -10.74 -8.14
CA ILE A 26 -10.54 -9.70 -8.74
C ILE A 26 -11.78 -9.44 -7.87
N PRO A 27 -12.02 -8.21 -7.39
CA PRO A 27 -13.11 -7.88 -6.47
C PRO A 27 -14.45 -7.65 -7.21
N TYR A 28 -15.00 -8.67 -7.89
CA TYR A 28 -16.24 -8.55 -8.66
C TYR A 28 -17.45 -8.14 -7.80
N SER A 29 -17.59 -8.73 -6.61
CA SER A 29 -18.72 -8.49 -5.70
C SER A 29 -18.30 -7.97 -4.32
N ASN A 30 -17.11 -8.34 -3.85
CA ASN A 30 -16.58 -7.98 -2.54
C ASN A 30 -15.28 -7.19 -2.67
N ASN A 31 -15.01 -6.28 -1.73
CA ASN A 31 -13.75 -5.52 -1.68
C ASN A 31 -12.64 -6.37 -1.07
N VAL A 32 -12.16 -7.37 -1.83
CA VAL A 32 -11.10 -8.30 -1.42
C VAL A 32 -9.88 -8.19 -2.33
N THR A 33 -8.71 -8.54 -1.80
CA THR A 33 -7.44 -8.53 -2.52
C THR A 33 -6.47 -9.54 -1.86
N SER A 34 -5.26 -9.66 -2.39
CA SER A 34 -4.17 -10.40 -1.77
C SER A 34 -2.93 -9.51 -1.53
N PRO A 35 -2.02 -9.86 -0.60
CA PRO A 35 -0.76 -9.14 -0.45
C PRO A 35 0.07 -9.13 -1.74
N ARG A 36 -0.04 -10.19 -2.55
CA ARG A 36 0.62 -10.31 -3.86
C ARG A 36 0.10 -9.27 -4.84
N ASP A 37 -1.21 -9.16 -5.00
CA ASP A 37 -1.82 -8.21 -5.95
C ASP A 37 -1.55 -6.77 -5.54
N MET A 38 -1.66 -6.45 -4.24
CA MET A 38 -1.32 -5.12 -3.73
C MET A 38 0.15 -4.77 -3.96
N SER A 39 1.08 -5.69 -3.71
CA SER A 39 2.51 -5.47 -3.97
C SER A 39 2.79 -5.27 -5.47
N MET A 40 2.08 -6.00 -6.32
CA MET A 40 2.15 -5.84 -7.77
C MET A 40 1.61 -4.46 -8.21
N TYR A 41 0.52 -3.96 -7.62
CA TYR A 41 0.03 -2.62 -7.91
C TYR A 41 1.02 -1.54 -7.49
N MET A 42 1.64 -1.66 -6.32
CA MET A 42 2.70 -0.74 -5.88
C MET A 42 3.90 -0.76 -6.84
N LYS A 43 4.29 -1.95 -7.33
CA LYS A 43 5.37 -2.07 -8.33
C LYS A 43 5.02 -1.39 -9.65
N ASN A 44 3.81 -1.65 -10.18
CA ASN A 44 3.34 -1.02 -11.41
C ASN A 44 3.23 0.50 -11.27
N LEU A 45 2.78 0.99 -10.11
CA LEU A 45 2.76 2.43 -9.82
C LEU A 45 4.17 3.02 -9.85
N LEU A 46 5.13 2.39 -9.18
CA LEU A 46 6.52 2.85 -9.17
C LEU A 46 7.09 2.92 -10.60
N ASP A 47 6.88 1.88 -11.40
CA ASP A 47 7.33 1.84 -12.79
C ASP A 47 6.66 2.92 -13.64
N TYR A 48 5.36 3.12 -13.45
CA TYR A 48 4.59 4.13 -14.18
C TYR A 48 5.04 5.56 -13.82
N VAL A 49 5.30 5.83 -12.54
CA VAL A 49 5.82 7.11 -12.06
C VAL A 49 7.22 7.39 -12.61
N ASN A 50 8.08 6.37 -12.65
CA ASN A 50 9.42 6.52 -13.22
C ASN A 50 9.39 6.82 -14.72
N ALA A 51 8.43 6.24 -15.45
CA ALA A 51 8.26 6.48 -16.88
C ALA A 51 7.51 7.80 -17.19
N HIS A 52 6.63 8.26 -16.29
CA HIS A 52 5.75 9.41 -16.50
C HIS A 52 5.71 10.31 -15.25
N PRO A 53 6.85 10.91 -14.85
CA PRO A 53 6.93 11.68 -13.62
C PRO A 53 5.97 12.89 -13.62
N ASP A 54 5.75 13.51 -14.78
CA ASP A 54 4.90 14.70 -14.91
C ASP A 54 3.40 14.41 -14.67
N THR A 55 2.95 13.18 -14.90
CA THR A 55 1.52 12.83 -14.78
C THR A 55 1.20 11.99 -13.57
N ALA A 56 2.17 11.20 -13.06
CA ALA A 56 1.96 10.30 -11.94
C ALA A 56 2.76 10.70 -10.68
N GLY A 57 3.70 11.64 -10.79
CA GLY A 57 4.50 12.12 -9.66
C GLY A 57 3.67 12.69 -8.53
N GLU A 58 2.54 13.33 -8.83
CA GLU A 58 1.61 13.86 -7.83
C GLU A 58 1.01 12.74 -6.94
N LEU A 59 0.61 11.61 -7.54
CA LEU A 59 0.11 10.47 -6.76
C LEU A 59 1.20 9.89 -5.86
N MET A 60 2.43 9.77 -6.35
CA MET A 60 3.56 9.34 -5.53
C MET A 60 3.82 10.32 -4.38
N TYR A 61 3.75 11.63 -4.65
CA TYR A 61 3.89 12.67 -3.62
C TYR A 61 2.84 12.51 -2.51
N TYR A 62 1.56 12.33 -2.85
CA TYR A 62 0.51 12.13 -1.84
C TYR A 62 0.70 10.88 -1.00
N LEU A 63 1.19 9.78 -1.59
CA LEU A 63 1.47 8.55 -0.86
C LEU A 63 2.66 8.70 0.10
N LYS A 64 3.65 9.53 -0.24
CA LYS A 64 4.80 9.84 0.63
C LYS A 64 4.47 10.82 1.75
N ASN A 65 3.47 11.68 1.56
CA ASN A 65 3.13 12.79 2.46
C ASN A 65 1.77 12.60 3.14
N THR A 66 1.35 11.34 3.32
CA THR A 66 0.16 11.02 4.10
C THR A 66 0.36 11.33 5.59
N ILE A 67 -0.73 11.67 6.28
CA ILE A 67 -0.71 11.89 7.75
C ILE A 67 -0.72 10.58 8.54
N TYR A 68 -0.97 9.44 7.89
CA TYR A 68 -1.17 8.14 8.52
C TYR A 68 0.15 7.34 8.61
N ASN A 69 0.99 7.64 9.61
CA ASN A 69 2.32 7.03 9.78
C ASN A 69 2.42 6.04 10.94
N ASP A 70 1.36 5.28 11.17
CA ASP A 70 1.16 4.43 12.36
C ASP A 70 1.40 2.93 12.11
N ARG A 71 1.89 2.55 10.93
CA ARG A 71 2.06 1.14 10.50
C ARG A 71 3.41 0.86 9.85
N ILE A 72 3.46 0.62 8.53
CA ILE A 72 4.70 0.19 7.87
C ILE A 72 5.77 1.27 7.97
N SER A 73 5.40 2.55 7.88
CA SER A 73 6.34 3.68 8.01
C SER A 73 6.82 3.91 9.44
N TYR A 74 6.05 3.51 10.46
CA TYR A 74 6.35 3.83 11.87
C TYR A 74 7.75 3.39 12.37
N PRO A 75 8.24 2.16 12.10
CA PRO A 75 9.58 1.76 12.55
C PRO A 75 10.71 2.17 11.60
N ILE A 76 10.40 2.85 10.50
CA ILE A 76 11.39 3.24 9.49
C ILE A 76 12.08 4.53 9.96
N PRO A 77 13.42 4.63 9.92
CA PRO A 77 14.13 5.82 10.36
C PRO A 77 13.71 7.09 9.61
N ASP A 78 13.72 8.21 10.32
CA ASP A 78 13.49 9.53 9.73
C ASP A 78 14.43 9.79 8.55
N GLY A 79 13.92 10.46 7.53
CA GLY A 79 14.65 10.76 6.29
C GLY A 79 14.59 9.67 5.23
N ILE A 80 14.09 8.48 5.55
CA ILE A 80 13.75 7.47 4.54
C ILE A 80 12.32 7.68 4.07
N GLU A 81 12.15 7.92 2.77
CA GLU A 81 10.81 8.07 2.20
C GLU A 81 10.06 6.73 2.22
N VAL A 82 8.77 6.78 2.56
CA VAL A 82 7.85 5.65 2.50
C VAL A 82 6.58 6.11 1.78
N ALA A 83 6.33 5.58 0.58
CA ALA A 83 5.08 5.82 -0.13
C ALA A 83 4.09 4.69 0.19
N HIS A 84 2.99 4.98 0.87
CA HIS A 84 2.11 3.91 1.35
C HIS A 84 0.63 4.29 1.43
N LYS A 85 -0.22 3.25 1.51
CA LYS A 85 -1.65 3.41 1.67
C LYS A 85 -2.22 2.41 2.68
N ILE A 86 -2.81 2.97 3.74
CA ILE A 86 -3.50 2.21 4.79
C ILE A 86 -4.93 1.82 4.41
N GLY A 87 -5.48 0.82 5.09
CA GLY A 87 -6.90 0.47 5.06
C GLY A 87 -7.39 -0.03 6.43
N ASN A 88 -8.56 0.45 6.86
CA ASN A 88 -9.18 0.11 8.14
C ASN A 88 -10.66 -0.23 7.98
N LEU A 89 -11.10 -1.27 8.67
CA LEU A 89 -12.48 -1.52 9.07
C LEU A 89 -12.47 -2.01 10.52
N SER A 90 -13.64 -2.20 11.13
CA SER A 90 -13.75 -2.68 12.53
C SER A 90 -13.01 -4.00 12.80
N ASN A 91 -12.81 -4.82 11.75
CA ASN A 91 -12.14 -6.12 11.85
C ASN A 91 -10.97 -6.31 10.85
N VAL A 92 -10.48 -5.22 10.25
CA VAL A 92 -9.44 -5.25 9.19
C VAL A 92 -8.44 -4.13 9.39
N VAL A 93 -7.15 -4.46 9.33
CA VAL A 93 -6.05 -3.49 9.40
C VAL A 93 -5.01 -3.84 8.33
N ASN A 94 -4.80 -2.93 7.40
CA ASN A 94 -3.96 -3.15 6.21
C ASN A 94 -3.00 -1.98 5.98
N ASP A 95 -1.85 -2.28 5.37
CA ASP A 95 -0.95 -1.28 4.79
C ASP A 95 -0.14 -1.89 3.63
N ALA A 96 0.12 -1.09 2.59
CA ALA A 96 0.93 -1.45 1.43
C ALA A 96 1.86 -0.29 1.09
N ALA A 97 3.16 -0.55 1.04
CA ALA A 97 4.19 0.47 1.01
C ALA A 97 5.32 0.17 0.01
N ILE A 98 5.88 1.22 -0.58
CA ILE A 98 7.23 1.25 -1.15
C ILE A 98 8.12 1.96 -0.13
N VAL A 99 9.14 1.27 0.35
CA VAL A 99 10.16 1.82 1.24
C VAL A 99 11.41 2.12 0.42
N PHE A 100 11.79 3.39 0.32
CA PHE A 100 12.93 3.87 -0.46
C PHE A 100 14.23 3.72 0.35
N HIS A 101 14.52 2.49 0.79
CA HIS A 101 15.77 2.16 1.50
C HIS A 101 16.98 2.61 0.64
N PRO A 102 18.03 3.20 1.25
CA PRO A 102 19.11 3.86 0.52
C PRO A 102 19.88 2.93 -0.42
N THR A 103 19.99 1.63 -0.10
CA THR A 103 20.75 0.66 -0.89
C THR A 103 19.90 -0.46 -1.49
N ARG A 104 18.75 -0.76 -0.90
CA ARG A 104 17.96 -1.98 -1.14
C ARG A 104 16.46 -1.65 -1.02
N PRO A 105 15.92 -0.78 -1.88
CA PRO A 105 14.50 -0.40 -1.82
C PRO A 105 13.60 -1.61 -2.00
N TYR A 106 12.43 -1.59 -1.37
CA TYR A 106 11.53 -2.75 -1.35
C TYR A 106 10.06 -2.34 -1.28
N ILE A 107 9.20 -3.30 -1.62
CA ILE A 107 7.75 -3.21 -1.45
C ILE A 107 7.36 -4.17 -0.34
N LEU A 108 6.54 -3.69 0.60
CA LEU A 108 5.97 -4.49 1.66
C LEU A 108 4.46 -4.29 1.71
N THR A 109 3.70 -5.38 1.72
CA THR A 109 2.27 -5.35 1.99
C THR A 109 1.96 -6.27 3.16
N VAL A 110 1.20 -5.76 4.13
CA VAL A 110 0.66 -6.54 5.24
C VAL A 110 -0.84 -6.32 5.31
N LEU A 111 -1.62 -7.41 5.19
CA LEU A 111 -3.08 -7.39 5.28
C LEU A 111 -3.52 -8.27 6.45
N ALA A 112 -4.40 -7.77 7.30
CA ALA A 112 -4.94 -8.51 8.44
C ALA A 112 -6.47 -8.42 8.47
N ASN A 113 -7.13 -9.55 8.67
CA ASN A 113 -8.58 -9.66 8.87
C ASN A 113 -8.88 -10.47 10.15
N ASN A 114 -10.11 -10.41 10.64
CA ASN A 114 -10.52 -11.04 11.91
C ASN A 114 -9.65 -10.60 13.10
N VAL A 115 -9.23 -9.34 13.07
CA VAL A 115 -8.45 -8.68 14.14
C VAL A 115 -9.26 -7.54 14.74
N ASP A 116 -8.85 -7.02 15.89
CA ASP A 116 -9.38 -5.75 16.37
C ASP A 116 -8.90 -4.61 15.45
N GLY A 117 -9.83 -3.90 14.81
CA GLY A 117 -9.55 -2.80 13.89
C GLY A 117 -9.58 -1.42 14.53
N SER A 118 -9.75 -1.32 15.84
CA SER A 118 -9.63 -0.06 16.58
C SER A 118 -8.23 0.55 16.43
N ASP A 119 -8.16 1.87 16.51
CA ASP A 119 -6.88 2.58 16.35
C ASP A 119 -5.87 2.12 17.40
N ASP A 120 -4.64 1.89 16.95
CA ASP A 120 -3.52 1.40 17.75
C ASP A 120 -3.75 0.02 18.43
N SER A 121 -4.65 -0.79 17.88
CA SER A 121 -4.84 -2.17 18.32
C SER A 121 -3.56 -3.03 18.15
N TYR A 122 -3.59 -4.24 18.70
CA TYR A 122 -2.48 -5.19 18.57
C TYR A 122 -2.08 -5.48 17.10
N ALA A 123 -3.03 -5.38 16.15
CA ALA A 123 -2.73 -5.56 14.73
C ALA A 123 -1.73 -4.53 14.20
N TYR A 124 -1.79 -3.27 14.65
CA TYR A 124 -0.82 -2.24 14.28
C TYR A 124 0.57 -2.60 14.78
N THR A 125 0.66 -3.07 16.04
CA THR A 125 1.93 -3.53 16.63
C THR A 125 2.56 -4.65 15.81
N VAL A 126 1.78 -5.64 15.36
CA VAL A 126 2.27 -6.72 14.51
C VAL A 126 2.77 -6.20 13.15
N ILE A 127 2.04 -5.28 12.50
CA ILE A 127 2.49 -4.67 11.24
C ILE A 127 3.81 -3.92 11.42
N ARG A 128 3.96 -3.14 12.50
CA ARG A 128 5.20 -2.43 12.85
C ARG A 128 6.36 -3.40 13.06
N GLN A 129 6.14 -4.50 13.78
CA GLN A 129 7.17 -5.53 14.01
C GLN A 129 7.63 -6.19 12.70
N ILE A 130 6.68 -6.57 11.83
CA ILE A 130 6.99 -7.13 10.50
C ILE A 130 7.79 -6.11 9.68
N SER A 131 7.34 -4.85 9.63
CA SER A 131 8.05 -3.79 8.88
C SER A 131 9.48 -3.61 9.38
N LYS A 132 9.68 -3.56 10.72
CA LYS A 132 11.01 -3.49 11.32
C LYS A 132 11.90 -4.67 10.91
N MET A 133 11.38 -5.89 10.99
CA MET A 133 12.13 -7.09 10.59
C MET A 133 12.59 -7.04 9.13
N VAL A 134 11.72 -6.58 8.23
CA VAL A 134 12.05 -6.45 6.81
C VAL A 134 13.09 -5.35 6.58
N TYR A 135 12.94 -4.18 7.23
CA TYR A 135 13.92 -3.11 7.15
C TYR A 135 15.30 -3.56 7.67
N ASP A 136 15.33 -4.20 8.84
CA ASP A 136 16.56 -4.74 9.44
C ASP A 136 17.22 -5.81 8.55
N PHE A 137 16.44 -6.60 7.79
CA PHE A 137 16.96 -7.54 6.80
C PHE A 137 17.60 -6.84 5.58
N GLN A 138 17.03 -5.71 5.14
CA GLN A 138 17.59 -4.92 4.04
C GLN A 138 18.85 -4.12 4.44
N ASN A 139 19.08 -3.91 5.74
CA ASN A 139 20.34 -3.34 6.27
C ASN A 139 21.52 -4.33 6.28
N ARG A 140 21.26 -5.63 6.12
CA ARG A 140 22.30 -6.67 6.03
C ARG A 140 22.87 -6.74 4.62
#